data_AF-A0A925URV8-F1
#
_entry.id   AF-A0A925URV8-F1
#
_cell.length_a   1.000
_cell.length_b   1.000
_cell.length_c   1.000
_cell.angle_alpha   90.00
_cell.angle_beta   90.00
_cell.angle_gamma   90.00
#
_symmetry.space_group_name_H-M   'P 1'
#
loop_
_entity.id
_entity.type
_entity.pdbx_description
1 polymer ?
#
loop_
_entity_poly.entity_id
_entity_poly.type
_entity_poly.pdbx_seq_one_letter_code
_entity_poly.pdbx_strand_id
1 'polypeptide(L)' 'MNYNQWISYKNNLFNRYTSINVETKLNNALVDGNRLKVYFEQWFKGEGPTPYSDYGFKELIFEYKQSGGWVIVSEKPY' A
#
# COMPACT_ATOMS: atom_id res chain seq x y z
N MET A 1 9.80 7.26 2.66
CA MET A 1 9.01 8.20 1.83
C MET A 1 8.15 9.02 2.78
N ASN A 2 8.14 10.35 2.68
CA ASN A 2 7.25 11.20 3.50
C ASN A 2 5.82 11.24 2.90
N TYR A 3 4.86 11.78 3.65
CA TYR A 3 3.43 11.80 3.23
C TYR A 3 3.21 12.44 1.85
N ASN A 4 3.83 13.59 1.57
CA ASN A 4 3.67 14.30 0.30
C ASN A 4 4.24 13.49 -0.86
N GLN A 5 5.42 12.90 -0.69
CA GLN A 5 6.01 12.01 -1.70
C GLN A 5 5.13 10.79 -1.97
N TRP A 6 4.50 10.24 -0.93
CA TRP A 6 3.62 9.08 -1.03
C TRP A 6 2.33 9.41 -1.79
N ILE A 7 1.64 10.51 -1.43
CA ILE A 7 0.46 10.99 -2.16
C ILE A 7 0.79 11.26 -3.63
N SER A 8 1.88 11.97 -3.92
CA SER A 8 2.28 12.27 -5.30
C SER A 8 2.58 11.00 -6.09
N TYR A 9 3.26 10.02 -5.48
CA TYR A 9 3.49 8.72 -6.10
C TYR A 9 2.18 7.99 -6.43
N LYS A 10 1.23 7.92 -5.48
CA LYS A 10 -0.06 7.26 -5.70
C LYS A 10 -0.88 7.99 -6.78
N ASN A 11 -0.91 9.33 -6.78
CA ASN A 11 -1.60 10.10 -7.82
C ASN A 11 -1.02 9.82 -9.22
N ASN A 12 0.32 9.80 -9.35
CA ASN A 12 0.97 9.46 -10.61
C ASN A 12 0.63 8.02 -11.05
N LEU A 13 0.59 7.07 -10.11
CA LEU A 13 0.21 5.69 -10.39
C LEU A 13 -1.24 5.60 -10.92
N PHE A 14 -2.19 6.26 -10.26
CA PHE A 14 -3.60 6.25 -10.65
C PHE A 14 -3.87 6.95 -11.99
N ASN A 15 -3.09 7.99 -12.32
CA ASN A 15 -3.23 8.72 -13.59
C ASN A 15 -2.53 8.04 -14.77
N ARG A 16 -1.59 7.11 -14.51
CA ARG A 16 -0.81 6.44 -15.56
C ARG A 16 -1.59 5.36 -16.30
N TYR A 17 -2.53 4.71 -15.62
CA TYR A 17 -3.23 3.53 -16.12
C TYR A 17 -4.72 3.84 -16.32
N THR A 18 -5.32 3.27 -17.36
CA THR A 18 -6.77 3.40 -17.61
C THR A 18 -7.59 2.51 -16.67
N SER A 19 -6.98 1.43 -16.18
CA SER A 19 -7.54 0.55 -15.17
C SER A 19 -6.42 -0.02 -14.31
N ILE A 20 -6.72 -0.21 -13.02
CA ILE A 20 -5.80 -0.82 -12.06
C ILE A 20 -6.56 -1.95 -11.36
N ASN A 21 -5.98 -3.14 -11.39
CA ASN A 21 -6.37 -4.25 -10.53
C ASN A 21 -5.27 -4.48 -9.50
N VAL A 22 -5.65 -4.55 -8.23
CA VAL A 22 -4.76 -4.91 -7.14
C VAL A 22 -5.41 -6.06 -6.36
N GLU A 23 -4.74 -7.20 -6.39
CA GLU A 23 -5.10 -8.36 -5.58
C GLU A 23 -4.13 -8.45 -4.41
N THR A 24 -4.66 -8.79 -3.22
CA THR A 24 -3.84 -8.90 -2.02
C THR A 24 -4.17 -10.18 -1.27
N LYS A 25 -3.14 -10.75 -0.62
CA LYS A 25 -3.30 -11.90 0.27
C LYS A 25 -2.56 -11.61 1.58
N LEU A 26 -3.31 -11.57 2.67
CA LEU A 26 -2.76 -11.36 4.01
C LEU A 26 -1.88 -12.56 4.40
N ASN A 27 -0.64 -12.29 4.77
CA ASN A 27 0.27 -13.30 5.31
C ASN A 27 0.27 -13.28 6.83
N ASN A 28 0.38 -12.08 7.43
CA ASN A 28 0.44 -11.91 8.87
C ASN A 28 0.01 -10.50 9.29
N ALA A 29 -0.51 -10.38 10.51
CA ALA A 29 -0.86 -9.11 11.14
C ALA A 29 -0.47 -9.16 12.62
N LEU A 30 0.36 -8.21 13.07
CA LEU A 30 0.87 -8.13 14.44
C LEU A 30 0.48 -6.78 15.05
N VAL A 31 -0.22 -6.82 16.18
CA VAL A 31 -0.58 -5.63 16.96
C VAL A 31 0.38 -5.49 18.14
N ASP A 32 0.93 -4.30 18.33
CA ASP A 32 1.79 -3.92 19.44
C ASP A 32 1.39 -2.51 19.93
N GLY A 33 0.65 -2.46 21.04
CA GLY A 33 0.07 -1.23 21.57
C GLY A 33 -0.85 -0.53 20.56
N ASN A 34 -0.52 0.71 20.21
CA ASN A 34 -1.25 1.50 19.21
C ASN A 34 -0.72 1.29 17.78
N ARG A 35 0.12 0.28 17.54
CA ARG A 35 0.74 0.01 16.24
C ARG A 35 0.30 -1.34 15.70
N LEU A 36 0.01 -1.39 14.40
CA LEU A 36 -0.32 -2.63 13.69
C LEU A 36 0.64 -2.78 12.51
N LYS A 37 1.36 -3.90 12.44
CA LYS A 37 2.20 -4.27 11.30
C LYS A 37 1.50 -5.35 10.48
N VAL A 38 1.35 -5.14 9.19
CA VAL A 38 0.66 -6.04 8.26
C VAL A 38 1.63 -6.46 7.17
N TYR A 39 1.74 -7.76 6.96
CA TYR A 39 2.54 -8.39 5.92
C TYR A 39 1.61 -9.08 4.93
N PHE A 40 1.73 -8.77 3.64
CA PHE A 40 0.85 -9.32 2.61
C PHE A 40 1.58 -9.47 1.28
N GLU A 41 1.09 -10.40 0.47
CA GLU A 41 1.41 -10.48 -0.95
C GLU A 41 0.53 -9.52 -1.73
N GLN A 42 1.07 -8.90 -2.78
CA GLN A 42 0.34 -8.02 -3.67
C GLN A 42 0.64 -8.37 -5.14
N TRP A 43 -0.42 -8.57 -5.91
CA TRP A 43 -0.37 -8.59 -7.37
C TRP A 43 -0.95 -7.28 -7.90
N PHE A 44 -0.13 -6.51 -8.59
CA PHE A 44 -0.52 -5.28 -9.25
C PHE A 44 -0.63 -5.51 -10.75
N LYS A 45 -1.72 -5.02 -11.36
CA LYS A 45 -1.88 -4.96 -12.81
C LYS A 45 -2.44 -3.59 -13.22
N GLY A 46 -1.65 -2.84 -13.97
CA GLY A 46 -2.04 -1.58 -14.59
C GLY A 46 -2.24 -1.78 -16.10
N GLU A 47 -3.43 -1.47 -16.59
CA GLU A 47 -3.78 -1.50 -18.01
C GLU A 47 -3.65 -0.09 -18.62
N GLY A 48 -3.33 0.01 -19.91
CA GLY A 48 -3.23 1.30 -20.61
C GLY A 48 -2.19 1.27 -21.74
N PRO A 49 -1.77 2.45 -22.23
CA PRO A 49 -0.80 2.56 -23.32
C PRO A 49 0.57 1.92 -22.99
N THR A 50 0.94 1.89 -21.72
CA THR A 50 2.15 1.23 -21.22
C THR A 50 1.76 0.32 -20.05
N PRO A 51 1.27 -0.89 -20.33
CA PRO A 51 0.80 -1.80 -19.29
C PRO A 51 1.96 -2.26 -18.41
N TYR A 52 1.66 -2.55 -17.14
CA TYR A 52 2.64 -3.01 -16.17
C TYR A 52 2.01 -3.97 -15.18
N SER A 53 2.71 -5.05 -14.88
CA SER A 53 2.31 -5.99 -13.83
C SER A 53 3.49 -6.24 -12.90
N ASP A 54 3.20 -6.31 -11.61
CA ASP A 54 4.19 -6.60 -10.58
C ASP A 54 3.62 -7.57 -9.54
N TYR A 55 4.49 -8.38 -8.97
CA TYR A 55 4.19 -9.21 -7.82
C TYR A 55 5.26 -8.97 -6.76
N GLY A 56 4.83 -8.72 -5.53
CA GLY A 56 5.77 -8.56 -4.44
C GLY A 56 5.12 -8.65 -3.08
N PHE A 57 5.99 -8.80 -2.08
CA PHE A 57 5.61 -8.74 -0.68
C PHE A 57 5.66 -7.30 -0.18
N LYS A 58 4.72 -6.95 0.68
CA LYS A 58 4.57 -5.61 1.23
C LYS A 58 4.43 -5.65 2.75
N GLU A 59 5.02 -4.64 3.39
CA GLU A 59 4.79 -4.31 4.80
C GLU A 59 4.02 -2.98 4.86
N LEU A 60 2.89 -3.00 5.57
CA LEU A 60 2.18 -1.80 6.00
C LEU A 60 2.28 -1.65 7.51
N ILE A 61 2.58 -0.43 7.96
CA ILE A 61 2.54 -0.06 9.36
C ILE A 61 1.41 0.93 9.55
N PHE A 62 0.51 0.60 10.46
CA PHE A 62 -0.56 1.44 10.92
C PHE A 62 -0.29 1.93 12.34
N GLU A 63 -0.77 3.13 12.64
CA GLU A 63 -0.83 3.66 14.00
C GLU A 63 -2.27 4.09 14.31
N TYR A 64 -2.79 3.74 15.47
CA TYR A 64 -4.12 4.16 15.91
C TYR A 64 -4.06 5.59 16.45
N LYS A 65 -4.86 6.48 15.86
CA LYS A 65 -5.06 7.86 16.31
C LYS A 65 -6.48 8.00 16.86
N GLN A 66 -6.63 8.52 18.08
CA GLN A 66 -7.93 8.68 18.74
C GLN A 66 -8.95 9.48 17.91
N SER A 67 -8.48 10.42 17.09
CA SER A 67 -9.33 11.30 16.27
C SER A 67 -9.71 10.73 14.90
N GLY A 68 -9.17 9.58 14.48
CA GLY A 68 -9.30 9.12 13.09
C GLY A 68 -9.11 7.63 12.84
N GLY A 69 -8.93 6.81 13.87
CA GLY A 69 -8.73 5.37 13.74
C GLY A 69 -7.33 4.98 13.28
N TRP A 70 -7.21 3.84 12.61
CA TRP A 70 -5.93 3.34 12.10
C TRP A 70 -5.50 4.13 10.86
N VAL A 71 -4.32 4.75 10.92
CA VAL A 71 -3.73 5.46 9.79
C VAL A 71 -2.45 4.77 9.33
N ILE A 72 -2.25 4.68 8.02
CA ILE A 72 -0.99 4.17 7.44
C ILE A 72 0.10 5.20 7.71
N VAL A 73 1.14 4.78 8.44
CA VAL A 73 2.32 5.62 8.74
C VAL A 73 3.56 5.19 7.96
N SER A 74 3.55 3.98 7.38
CA SER A 74 4.63 3.51 6.50
C SER A 74 4.12 2.40 5.57
N GLU A 75 4.62 2.41 4.34
CA GLU A 75 4.49 1.34 3.33
C GLU A 75 5.89 1.02 2.80
N LYS A 76 6.27 -0.26 2.79
CA LYS A 76 7.59 -0.72 2.32
C LYS A 76 7.47 -2.03 1.53
N PRO A 77 8.42 -2.31 0.61
CA PRO A 77 8.69 -3.68 0.21
C PRO A 77 9.04 -4.51 1.45
N TYR A 78 8.52 -5.73 1.52
CA TYR A 78 8.86 -6.69 2.57
C TYR A 78 10.09 -7.51 2.16
#